data_AF-A0A4V2ZZC4-F1
#
_entry.id   AF-A0A4V2ZZC4-F1
#
_cell.length_a   1.000
_cell.length_b   1.000
_cell.length_c   1.000
_cell.angle_alpha   90.00
_cell.angle_beta   90.00
_cell.angle_gamma   90.00
#
_symmetry.space_group_name_H-M   'P 1'
#
loop_
_entity.id
_entity.type
_entity.pdbx_description
1 polymer ?
#
loop_
_entity_poly.entity_id
_entity_poly.type
_entity_poly.pdbx_seq_one_letter_code
_entity_poly.pdbx_strand_id
1 'polypeptide(L)'
;MNNRRKISIRSRASKKLSNVALANYLVSLADVNDLPDTGNPVLASALRSLARAVRQKSIRIEDPASPIAPKENRRTPQLTKQTKKTKPLKDRSDSENLSKLTSKQIRDFINDESKTKEELLRLASSRFSMPLSQLRRSTIAEVKQAILSALLHENSMDILSQEAEREGKARSS
;
A
#
# COMPACT_ATOMS: atom_id res chain seq x y z
N MET A 1 -27.38 -39.96 53.33
CA MET A 1 -27.34 -38.48 53.39
C MET A 1 -26.36 -37.99 52.34
N ASN A 2 -26.85 -37.42 51.24
CA ASN A 2 -26.04 -37.15 50.04
C ASN A 2 -25.39 -35.75 50.10
N ASN A 3 -24.06 -35.73 50.11
CA ASN A 3 -23.23 -34.52 50.08
C ASN A 3 -23.29 -33.84 48.69
N ARG A 4 -24.19 -32.86 48.54
CA ARG A 4 -24.17 -31.92 47.41
C ARG A 4 -23.01 -30.93 47.58
N ARG A 5 -21.88 -31.21 46.93
CA ARG A 5 -20.79 -30.23 46.75
C ARG A 5 -21.34 -29.04 45.95
N LYS A 6 -21.46 -27.89 46.60
CA LYS A 6 -21.80 -26.62 45.93
C LYS A 6 -20.63 -26.21 45.05
N ILE A 7 -20.78 -26.34 43.73
CA ILE A 7 -19.83 -25.81 42.75
C ILE A 7 -19.99 -24.29 42.77
N SER A 8 -19.05 -23.61 43.41
CA SER A 8 -18.91 -22.16 43.34
C SER A 8 -18.48 -21.80 41.91
N ILE A 9 -19.44 -21.37 41.09
CA ILE A 9 -19.17 -20.72 39.81
C ILE A 9 -18.58 -19.35 40.15
N ARG A 10 -17.24 -19.26 40.17
CA ARG A 10 -16.54 -17.97 40.23
C ARG A 10 -17.06 -17.11 39.08
N SER A 11 -17.83 -16.08 39.40
CA SER A 11 -18.19 -15.04 38.45
C SER A 11 -16.88 -14.46 37.90
N ARG A 12 -16.63 -14.67 36.61
CA ARG A 12 -15.56 -13.97 35.90
C ARG A 12 -15.98 -12.50 35.87
N ALA A 13 -15.50 -11.71 36.83
CA ALA A 13 -15.59 -10.26 36.77
C ALA A 13 -15.07 -9.84 35.39
N SER A 14 -15.93 -9.23 34.58
CA SER A 14 -15.60 -8.72 33.26
C SER A 14 -14.51 -7.67 33.44
N LYS A 15 -13.26 -8.08 33.22
CA LYS A 15 -12.08 -7.23 33.33
C LYS A 15 -12.27 -6.09 32.33
N LYS A 16 -12.70 -4.92 32.81
CA LYS A 16 -12.93 -3.75 31.96
C LYS A 16 -11.61 -3.41 31.30
N LEU A 17 -11.59 -3.40 29.96
CA LEU A 17 -10.40 -3.10 29.19
C LEU A 17 -10.00 -1.64 29.49
N SER A 18 -8.77 -1.42 29.96
CA SER A 18 -8.27 -0.07 30.19
C SER A 18 -8.24 0.72 28.88
N ASN A 19 -8.63 1.99 28.90
CA ASN A 19 -8.53 2.89 27.75
C ASN A 19 -7.10 2.96 27.19
N VAL A 20 -6.09 2.80 28.04
CA VAL A 20 -4.68 2.73 27.64
C VAL A 20 -4.40 1.45 26.85
N ALA A 21 -4.92 0.31 27.31
CA ALA A 21 -4.80 -0.96 26.60
C ALA A 21 -5.54 -0.93 25.26
N LEU A 22 -6.72 -0.31 25.21
CA LEU A 22 -7.46 -0.09 23.96
C LEU A 22 -6.67 0.77 22.97
N ALA A 23 -6.09 1.88 23.43
CA ALA A 23 -5.28 2.74 22.59
C ALA A 23 -4.03 2.05 22.06
N ASN A 24 -3.35 1.24 22.88
CA ASN A 24 -2.19 0.45 22.45
C ASN A 24 -2.59 -0.58 21.40
N TYR A 25 -3.73 -1.25 21.58
CA TYR A 25 -4.26 -2.18 20.60
C TYR A 25 -4.59 -1.50 19.26
N LEU A 26 -5.22 -0.32 19.29
CA LEU A 26 -5.50 0.47 18.09
C LEU A 26 -4.22 0.88 17.34
N VAL A 27 -3.13 1.17 18.06
CA VAL A 27 -1.82 1.46 17.45
C VAL A 27 -1.24 0.21 16.79
N SER A 28 -1.23 -0.94 17.48
CA SER A 28 -0.76 -2.19 16.87
C SER A 28 -1.58 -2.57 15.64
N LEU A 29 -2.89 -2.33 15.65
CA LEU A 29 -3.75 -2.57 14.51
C LEU A 29 -3.44 -1.61 13.35
N ALA A 30 -3.14 -0.35 13.66
CA ALA A 30 -2.72 0.61 12.66
C ALA A 30 -1.39 0.21 12.00
N ASP A 31 -0.42 -0.29 12.77
CA ASP A 31 0.89 -0.69 12.24
C ASP A 31 0.79 -1.90 11.30
N VAL A 32 -0.12 -2.84 11.59
CA VAL A 32 -0.45 -3.95 10.67
C VAL A 32 -1.08 -3.43 9.37
N ASN A 33 -1.86 -2.35 9.44
CA ASN A 33 -2.54 -1.76 8.29
C ASN A 33 -1.70 -0.71 7.54
N ASP A 34 -0.51 -0.37 8.05
CA ASP A 34 0.41 0.60 7.43
C ASP A 34 1.35 -0.07 6.41
N LEU A 35 1.14 -1.35 6.11
CA LEU A 35 1.90 -2.08 5.11
C LEU A 35 1.64 -1.50 3.70
N PRO A 36 2.70 -1.15 2.94
CA PRO A 36 2.56 -0.44 1.67
C PRO A 36 1.94 -1.29 0.54
N ASP A 37 1.99 -2.61 0.63
CA ASP A 37 1.54 -3.52 -0.44
C ASP A 37 0.11 -4.05 -0.29
N THR A 38 -0.41 -4.11 0.93
CA THR A 38 -1.71 -4.73 1.25
C THR A 38 -2.52 -3.96 2.30
N GLY A 39 -1.92 -2.98 2.95
CA GLY A 39 -2.54 -2.17 3.99
C GLY A 39 -3.37 -1.02 3.42
N ASN A 40 -4.24 -0.48 4.26
CA ASN A 40 -4.94 0.75 3.98
C ASN A 40 -4.31 1.87 4.82
N PRO A 41 -3.44 2.71 4.23
CA PRO A 41 -2.74 3.77 4.97
C PRO A 41 -3.71 4.83 5.53
N VAL A 42 -4.85 5.04 4.85
CA VAL A 42 -5.91 5.93 5.33
C VAL A 42 -6.52 5.36 6.62
N LEU A 43 -6.82 4.05 6.64
CA LEU A 43 -7.32 3.37 7.84
C LEU A 43 -6.28 3.39 8.97
N ALA A 44 -5.00 3.12 8.68
CA ALA A 44 -3.93 3.21 9.67
C ALA A 44 -3.83 4.61 10.30
N SER A 45 -3.94 5.66 9.48
CA SER A 45 -3.95 7.05 9.98
C SER A 45 -5.18 7.36 10.85
N ALA A 46 -6.35 6.85 10.49
CA ALA A 46 -7.59 7.00 11.24
C ALA A 46 -7.52 6.27 12.59
N LEU A 47 -6.99 5.04 12.61
CA LEU A 47 -6.80 4.24 13.83
C LEU A 47 -5.81 4.91 14.79
N ARG A 48 -4.70 5.47 14.28
CA ARG A 48 -3.75 6.25 15.10
C ARG A 48 -4.40 7.50 15.68
N SER A 49 -5.24 8.18 14.90
CA SER A 49 -5.99 9.36 15.36
C SER A 49 -6.99 9.00 16.45
N LEU A 50 -7.71 7.89 16.30
CA LEU A 50 -8.62 7.36 17.31
C LEU A 50 -7.87 6.95 18.59
N ALA A 51 -6.74 6.27 18.48
CA ALA A 51 -5.91 5.88 19.63
C ALA A 51 -5.45 7.11 20.44
N ARG A 52 -5.08 8.20 19.77
CA ARG A 52 -4.73 9.48 20.42
C ARG A 52 -5.92 10.09 21.15
N ALA A 53 -7.09 10.11 20.52
CA ALA A 53 -8.31 10.63 21.13
C ALA A 53 -8.72 9.82 22.38
N VAL A 54 -8.60 8.49 22.34
CA VAL A 54 -8.87 7.61 23.49
C VAL A 54 -7.91 7.88 24.64
N ARG A 55 -6.60 8.05 24.36
CA ARG A 55 -5.61 8.41 25.40
C ARG A 55 -5.88 9.78 26.01
N GLN A 56 -6.27 10.76 25.20
CA GLN A 56 -6.62 12.09 25.72
C GLN A 56 -7.88 12.03 26.58
N LYS A 57 -8.86 11.20 26.21
CA LYS A 57 -10.07 10.98 26.99
C LYS A 57 -9.78 10.28 28.33
N SER A 58 -8.84 9.32 28.38
CA SER A 58 -8.45 8.70 29.66
C SER A 58 -7.76 9.68 30.59
N ILE A 59 -6.93 10.59 30.07
CA ILE A 59 -6.28 11.64 30.86
C ILE A 59 -7.29 12.66 31.43
N ARG A 60 -8.44 12.82 30.77
CA ARG A 60 -9.52 13.73 31.24
C ARG A 60 -10.51 13.10 32.21
N ILE A 61 -10.53 11.76 32.34
CA ILE A 61 -11.52 11.04 33.14
C ILE A 61 -10.95 10.61 34.51
N GLU A 62 -9.63 10.53 34.65
CA GLU A 62 -9.00 10.36 35.95
C GLU A 62 -8.68 11.75 36.53
N ASP A 63 -9.44 12.12 37.57
CA ASP A 63 -9.29 13.25 38.50
C ASP A 63 -10.00 14.60 38.22
N PRO A 64 -11.14 14.86 38.89
CA PRO A 64 -11.65 16.21 39.16
C PRO A 64 -11.14 16.81 40.49
N ALA A 65 -9.98 16.40 41.01
CA ALA A 65 -9.49 16.87 42.32
C ALA A 65 -7.96 16.94 42.47
N SER A 66 -7.31 17.91 41.82
CA SER A 66 -6.31 18.74 42.51
C SER A 66 -5.79 19.90 41.64
N PRO A 67 -5.70 21.13 42.19
CA PRO A 67 -5.18 22.29 41.50
C PRO A 67 -3.68 22.48 41.82
N ILE A 68 -2.81 22.27 40.83
CA ILE A 68 -1.46 22.86 40.85
C ILE A 68 -1.12 23.35 39.44
N ALA A 69 -1.40 24.62 39.18
CA ALA A 69 -0.66 25.43 38.21
C ALA A 69 0.61 25.98 38.90
N PRO A 70 1.52 26.73 38.25
CA PRO A 70 1.81 26.96 36.82
C PRO A 70 3.32 26.82 36.49
N LYS A 71 3.70 27.20 35.25
CA LYS A 71 5.06 27.38 34.67
C LYS A 71 5.52 26.11 33.93
N GLU A 72 5.89 26.14 32.65
CA GLU A 72 6.84 27.06 32.04
C GLU A 72 6.79 26.94 30.50
N ASN A 73 7.18 28.02 29.82
CA ASN A 73 7.74 28.03 28.46
C ASN A 73 6.76 27.65 27.32
N ARG A 74 6.02 28.64 26.79
CA ARG A 74 6.52 29.44 25.65
C ARG A 74 7.58 28.69 24.83
N ARG A 75 7.11 27.93 23.84
CA ARG A 75 7.74 27.81 22.52
C ARG A 75 6.68 27.29 21.55
N THR A 76 6.08 28.24 20.85
CA THR A 76 5.56 27.99 19.51
C THR A 76 6.60 27.20 18.72
N PRO A 77 6.35 25.98 18.23
CA PRO A 77 7.03 25.54 17.04
C PRO A 77 6.38 26.34 15.92
N GLN A 78 7.14 27.31 15.45
CA GLN A 78 6.86 28.04 14.24
C GLN A 78 6.44 27.06 13.16
N LEU A 79 5.55 27.55 12.30
CA LEU A 79 5.29 27.04 10.96
C LEU A 79 6.60 27.08 10.14
N THR A 80 7.60 26.27 10.48
CA THR A 80 8.72 26.01 9.61
C THR A 80 8.17 25.22 8.45
N LYS A 81 7.93 25.93 7.34
CA LYS A 81 8.03 25.40 5.99
C LYS A 81 9.37 24.67 5.89
N GLN A 82 9.43 23.45 6.39
CA GLN A 82 10.49 22.53 6.05
C GLN A 82 10.22 22.16 4.59
N THR A 83 10.79 22.96 3.70
CA THR A 83 11.36 22.47 2.45
C THR A 83 12.34 21.35 2.82
N LYS A 84 11.81 20.17 3.16
CA LYS A 84 12.56 18.94 3.02
C LYS A 84 12.74 18.82 1.51
N LYS A 85 13.86 19.36 1.04
CA LYS A 85 14.67 18.71 0.00
C LYS A 85 14.95 17.31 0.52
N THR A 86 13.96 16.43 0.47
CA THR A 86 14.24 15.02 0.27
C THR A 86 15.10 15.03 -0.98
N LYS A 87 16.33 14.50 -0.86
CA LYS A 87 16.99 13.97 -2.05
C LYS A 87 15.90 13.19 -2.79
N PRO A 88 15.59 13.51 -4.06
CA PRO A 88 14.67 12.65 -4.80
C PRO A 88 15.29 11.27 -4.70
N LEU A 89 14.55 10.34 -4.09
CA LEU A 89 14.86 8.93 -4.20
C LEU A 89 14.92 8.70 -5.72
N LYS A 90 16.13 8.44 -6.20
CA LYS A 90 16.48 8.43 -7.63
C LYS A 90 15.81 7.27 -8.39
N ASP A 91 14.98 6.49 -7.71
CA ASP A 91 14.46 5.21 -8.19
C ASP A 91 12.97 5.27 -8.56
N ARG A 92 12.32 6.45 -8.48
CA ARG A 92 11.00 6.66 -9.13
C ARG A 92 11.11 6.94 -10.63
N SER A 93 12.32 7.22 -11.11
CA SER A 93 12.63 7.52 -12.51
C SER A 93 12.73 6.26 -13.38
N ASP A 94 12.90 5.07 -12.80
CA ASP A 94 13.05 3.84 -13.58
C ASP A 94 11.70 3.33 -14.10
N SER A 95 10.60 3.57 -13.37
CA SER A 95 9.25 3.25 -13.88
C SER A 95 8.86 4.06 -15.11
N GLU A 96 9.39 5.27 -15.27
CA GLU A 96 9.14 6.11 -16.46
C GLU A 96 9.99 5.71 -17.67
N ASN A 97 11.06 4.94 -17.45
CA ASN A 97 11.91 4.43 -18.52
C ASN A 97 11.41 3.09 -19.07
N LEU A 98 10.75 2.27 -18.25
CA LEU A 98 10.19 0.99 -18.69
C LEU A 98 9.03 1.14 -19.69
N SER A 99 8.25 2.21 -19.61
CA SER A 99 7.15 2.47 -20.55
C SER A 99 7.64 2.92 -21.93
N LYS A 100 8.87 3.44 -22.04
CA LYS A 100 9.47 3.94 -23.29
C LYS A 100 10.34 2.92 -24.01
N LEU A 101 10.44 1.69 -23.50
CA LEU A 101 11.23 0.65 -24.13
C LEU A 101 10.65 0.26 -25.49
N THR A 102 11.54 0.12 -26.48
CA THR A 102 11.19 -0.39 -27.80
C THR A 102 10.87 -1.89 -27.75
N SER A 103 10.08 -2.38 -28.71
CA SER A 103 9.65 -3.78 -28.79
C SER A 103 10.83 -4.77 -28.80
N LYS A 104 12.00 -4.37 -29.34
CA LYS A 104 13.24 -5.16 -29.31
C LYS A 104 13.82 -5.24 -27.90
N GLN A 105 13.98 -4.09 -27.25
CA GLN A 105 14.49 -4.01 -25.87
C GLN A 105 13.61 -4.78 -24.89
N ILE A 106 12.29 -4.80 -25.10
CA ILE A 106 11.36 -5.58 -24.26
C ILE A 106 11.64 -7.09 -24.41
N ARG A 107 11.88 -7.59 -25.63
CA ARG A 107 12.23 -9.01 -25.84
C ARG A 107 13.55 -9.38 -25.16
N ASP A 108 14.56 -8.53 -25.30
CA ASP A 108 15.86 -8.73 -24.67
C ASP A 108 15.72 -8.72 -23.14
N PHE A 109 14.87 -7.84 -22.60
CA PHE A 109 14.57 -7.75 -21.17
C PHE A 109 13.82 -8.99 -20.63
N ILE A 110 12.91 -9.57 -21.42
CA ILE A 110 12.17 -10.79 -21.03
C ILE A 110 13.09 -12.03 -21.01
N ASN A 111 14.04 -12.08 -21.95
CA ASN A 111 14.95 -13.21 -22.11
C ASN A 111 16.11 -13.20 -21.11
N ASP A 112 16.40 -12.06 -20.50
CA ASP A 112 17.41 -11.95 -19.45
C ASP A 112 16.98 -12.72 -18.18
N GLU A 113 17.79 -13.70 -17.77
CA GLU A 113 17.55 -14.52 -16.57
C GLU A 113 17.90 -13.79 -15.27
N SER A 114 18.68 -12.71 -15.34
CA SER A 114 19.03 -11.91 -14.18
C SER A 114 17.85 -11.08 -13.64
N LYS A 115 16.75 -10.98 -14.42
CA LYS A 115 15.60 -10.16 -14.09
C LYS A 115 14.69 -10.81 -13.06
N THR A 116 14.30 -10.00 -12.09
CA THR A 116 13.41 -10.44 -11.02
C THR A 116 11.95 -10.48 -11.51
N LYS A 117 11.13 -11.30 -10.85
CA LYS A 117 9.68 -11.33 -11.12
C LYS A 117 9.05 -9.95 -10.96
N GLU A 118 9.48 -9.17 -9.96
CA GLU A 118 8.94 -7.84 -9.70
C GLU A 118 9.22 -6.86 -10.84
N GLU A 119 10.40 -6.92 -11.44
CA GLU A 119 10.75 -6.09 -12.60
C GLU A 119 9.86 -6.43 -13.82
N LEU A 120 9.62 -7.72 -14.07
CA LEU A 120 8.70 -8.16 -15.13
C LEU A 120 7.26 -7.69 -14.86
N LEU A 121 6.81 -7.72 -13.61
CA LEU A 121 5.49 -7.21 -13.22
C LEU A 121 5.38 -5.69 -13.42
N ARG A 122 6.42 -4.94 -13.07
CA ARG A 122 6.49 -3.49 -13.31
C ARG A 122 6.46 -3.18 -14.80
N LEU A 123 7.19 -3.93 -15.63
CA LEU A 123 7.15 -3.78 -17.09
C LEU A 123 5.75 -4.07 -17.64
N ALA A 124 5.13 -5.18 -17.21
CA ALA A 124 3.79 -5.59 -17.66
C ALA A 124 2.71 -4.55 -17.32
N SER A 125 2.73 -4.03 -16.09
CA SER A 125 1.77 -3.02 -15.64
C SER A 125 2.01 -1.64 -16.24
N SER A 126 3.27 -1.21 -16.40
CA SER A 126 3.59 0.12 -16.94
C SER A 126 3.41 0.22 -18.45
N ARG A 127 3.80 -0.81 -19.22
CA ARG A 127 3.75 -0.78 -20.70
C ARG A 127 2.43 -1.30 -21.26
N PHE A 128 1.92 -2.39 -20.71
CA PHE A 128 0.75 -3.10 -21.24
C PHE A 128 -0.51 -2.92 -20.37
N SER A 129 -0.44 -2.10 -19.32
CA SER A 129 -1.55 -1.85 -18.39
C SER A 129 -2.18 -3.13 -17.82
N MET A 130 -1.39 -4.20 -17.69
CA MET A 130 -1.88 -5.48 -17.18
C MET A 130 -2.17 -5.41 -15.67
N PRO A 131 -3.25 -6.05 -15.19
CA PRO A 131 -3.60 -6.03 -13.77
C PRO A 131 -2.59 -6.81 -12.92
N LEU A 132 -1.95 -6.10 -11.98
CA LEU A 132 -0.97 -6.68 -11.06
C LEU A 132 -1.54 -7.81 -10.19
N SER A 133 -2.83 -7.75 -9.85
CA SER A 133 -3.50 -8.77 -9.04
C SER A 133 -3.48 -10.16 -9.70
N GLN A 134 -3.61 -10.20 -11.03
CA GLN A 134 -3.55 -11.44 -11.81
C GLN A 134 -2.10 -11.91 -11.96
N LEU A 135 -1.21 -11.00 -12.38
CA LEU A 135 0.19 -11.35 -12.64
C LEU A 135 0.98 -11.75 -11.38
N ARG A 136 0.65 -11.20 -10.20
CA ARG A 136 1.28 -11.59 -8.94
C ARG A 136 1.04 -13.07 -8.60
N ARG A 137 -0.12 -13.63 -9.00
CA ARG A 137 -0.51 -15.02 -8.77
C ARG A 137 0.13 -16.00 -9.76
N SER A 138 0.53 -15.51 -10.93
CA SER A 138 1.14 -16.31 -11.99
C SER A 138 2.60 -16.67 -11.72
N THR A 139 3.09 -17.72 -12.37
CA THR A 139 4.51 -18.08 -12.37
C THR A 139 5.33 -17.08 -13.20
N ILE A 140 6.67 -17.06 -13.03
CA ILE A 140 7.55 -16.19 -13.83
C ILE A 140 7.38 -16.50 -15.33
N ALA A 141 7.29 -17.78 -15.69
CA ALA A 141 7.09 -18.23 -17.06
C ALA A 141 5.78 -17.71 -17.66
N GLU A 142 4.67 -17.81 -16.91
CA GLU A 142 3.38 -17.26 -17.33
C GLU A 142 3.42 -15.73 -17.51
N VAL A 143 4.10 -15.01 -16.60
CA VAL A 143 4.26 -13.56 -16.73
C VAL A 143 5.06 -13.23 -17.99
N LYS A 144 6.16 -13.92 -18.27
CA LYS A 144 6.93 -13.75 -19.51
C LYS A 144 6.06 -14.01 -20.74
N GLN A 145 5.27 -15.08 -20.72
CA GLN A 145 4.39 -15.43 -21.83
C GLN A 145 3.26 -14.41 -22.04
N ALA A 146 2.68 -13.88 -20.96
CA ALA A 146 1.68 -12.81 -21.03
C ALA A 146 2.26 -11.52 -21.63
N ILE A 147 3.48 -11.15 -21.24
CA ILE A 147 4.16 -9.99 -21.82
C ILE A 147 4.44 -10.22 -23.31
N LEU A 148 4.92 -11.42 -23.69
CA LEU A 148 5.15 -11.77 -25.08
C LEU A 148 3.87 -11.74 -25.92
N SER A 149 2.76 -12.27 -25.41
CA SER A 149 1.49 -12.26 -26.13
C SER A 149 0.96 -10.84 -26.35
N ALA A 150 1.09 -9.97 -25.35
CA ALA A 150 0.74 -8.56 -25.51
C ALA A 150 1.64 -7.83 -26.51
N LEU A 151 2.94 -8.13 -26.52
CA LEU A 151 3.87 -7.58 -27.51
C LEU A 151 3.53 -8.03 -28.93
N LEU A 152 3.13 -9.28 -29.13
CA LEU A 152 2.68 -9.78 -30.44
C LEU A 152 1.36 -9.12 -30.86
N HIS A 153 0.45 -8.90 -29.92
CA HIS A 153 -0.81 -8.22 -30.18
C HIS A 153 -0.58 -6.76 -30.63
N GLU A 154 0.28 -6.02 -29.95
CA GLU A 154 0.66 -4.65 -30.34
C GLU A 154 1.22 -4.60 -31.77
N ASN A 155 2.18 -5.48 -32.10
CA ASN A 155 2.73 -5.54 -33.47
C ASN A 155 1.64 -5.87 -34.51
N SER A 156 0.67 -6.72 -34.17
CA SER A 156 -0.44 -7.05 -35.06
C SER A 156 -1.34 -5.84 -35.29
N MET A 157 -1.65 -5.07 -34.25
CA MET A 157 -2.44 -3.84 -34.35
C MET A 157 -1.73 -2.77 -35.20
N ASP A 158 -0.41 -2.65 -35.09
CA ASP A 158 0.39 -1.75 -35.92
C ASP A 158 0.31 -2.13 -37.40
N ILE A 159 0.44 -3.43 -37.71
CA ILE A 159 0.33 -3.92 -39.10
C ILE A 159 -1.07 -3.64 -39.67
N LEU A 160 -2.12 -3.93 -38.89
CA LEU A 160 -3.50 -3.66 -39.32
C LEU A 160 -3.76 -2.16 -39.54
N SER A 161 -3.21 -1.31 -38.68
CA SER A 161 -3.33 0.15 -38.84
C SER A 161 -2.62 0.62 -40.12
N GLN A 162 -1.42 0.12 -40.39
CA GLN A 162 -0.69 0.46 -41.62
C GLN A 162 -1.41 -0.02 -42.88
N GLU A 163 -2.01 -1.21 -42.85
CA GLU A 163 -2.78 -1.72 -43.99
C GLU A 163 -4.07 -0.92 -44.19
N ALA A 164 -4.78 -0.58 -43.12
CA ALA A 164 -5.96 0.28 -43.17
C ALA A 164 -5.64 1.67 -43.75
N GLU A 165 -4.51 2.27 -43.37
CA GLU A 165 -4.04 3.53 -43.97
C GLU A 165 -3.69 3.39 -45.45
N ARG A 166 -3.06 2.27 -45.85
CA ARG A 166 -2.73 2.00 -47.25
C ARG A 166 -3.99 1.86 -48.09
N GLU A 167 -4.95 1.06 -47.65
CA GLU A 167 -6.23 0.90 -48.32
C GLU A 167 -7.03 2.21 -48.36
N GLY A 168 -7.02 2.98 -47.27
CA GLY A 168 -7.66 4.30 -47.22
C GLY A 168 -7.10 5.25 -48.28
N LYS A 169 -5.76 5.33 -48.40
CA LYS A 169 -5.08 6.14 -49.41
C LYS A 169 -5.36 5.65 -50.84
N ALA A 170 -5.45 4.33 -51.03
CA ALA A 170 -5.77 3.74 -52.33
C ALA A 170 -7.21 4.01 -52.78
N ARG A 171 -8.15 4.21 -51.84
CA ARG A 171 -9.55 4.54 -52.14
C ARG A 171 -9.80 6.05 -52.29
N SER A 172 -8.94 6.89 -51.73
CA SER A 172 -9.04 8.36 -51.82
C SER A 172 -8.29 8.96 -53.02
N SER A 173 -7.61 8.13 -53.81
CA SER A 173 -6.91 8.50 -55.06
C SER A 173 -7.72 8.05 -56.27
#